data_AF-A0A661DMD7-F1
#
_entry.id   AF-A0A661DMD7-F1
#
_cell.length_a   1.000
_cell.length_b   1.000
_cell.length_c   1.000
_cell.angle_alpha   90.00
_cell.angle_beta   90.00
_cell.angle_gamma   90.00
#
_symmetry.space_group_name_H-M   'P 1'
#
loop_
_entity.id
_entity.type
_entity.pdbx_description
1 polymer ?
#
loop_
_entity_poly.entity_id
_entity_poly.type
_entity_poly.pdbx_seq_one_letter_code
_entity_poly.pdbx_strand_id
1 'polypeptide(L)' 'MIKNILEVWIDSNILGDLQRIGTLYHEHGHLRFEYLHEWLNHPGCFNIDPDLSLVDILTHLKEGDS' A
#
# COMPACT_ATOMS: atom_id res chain seq x y z
N MET A 1 3.25 -1.91 22.56
CA MET A 1 3.57 -2.56 21.27
C MET A 1 3.64 -1.44 20.24
N ILE A 2 4.83 -1.12 19.72
CA ILE A 2 5.01 0.03 18.82
C ILE A 2 4.61 -0.43 17.43
N LYS A 3 3.51 0.10 16.90
CA LYS A 3 3.15 -0.05 15.49
C LYS A 3 3.93 0.99 14.71
N ASN A 4 4.87 0.55 13.88
CA ASN A 4 5.50 1.46 12.94
C ASN A 4 4.56 1.58 11.74
N ILE A 5 3.94 2.74 11.62
CA ILE A 5 2.95 3.06 10.59
C ILE A 5 3.60 4.06 9.65
N LEU A 6 3.66 3.72 8.37
CA LEU A 6 4.19 4.57 7.32
C LEU A 6 3.09 4.91 6.33
N GLU A 7 2.93 6.19 6.03
CA GLU A 7 2.07 6.63 4.95
C GLU A 7 2.81 6.47 3.63
N VAL A 8 2.13 5.93 2.63
CA VAL A 8 2.70 5.74 1.29
C VAL A 8 2.07 6.76 0.34
N TRP A 9 2.94 7.56 -0.27
CA TRP A 9 2.57 8.66 -1.15
C TRP A 9 3.27 8.49 -2.50
N ILE A 10 2.63 8.98 -3.56
CA ILE A 10 3.20 9.04 -4.91
C ILE A 10 3.14 10.46 -5.44
N ASP A 11 4.26 10.90 -5.97
CA ASP A 11 4.37 12.12 -6.75
C ASP A 11 4.60 11.73 -8.20
N SER A 12 3.64 12.02 -9.07
CA SER A 12 3.70 11.71 -10.49
C SER A 12 2.95 12.73 -11.30
N ASN A 13 3.58 13.24 -12.35
CA ASN A 13 2.99 14.21 -13.28
C ASN A 13 1.69 13.70 -13.92
N ILE A 14 1.49 12.39 -13.98
CA ILE A 14 0.29 11.77 -14.56
C ILE A 14 -0.93 11.92 -13.62
N LEU A 15 -0.69 12.04 -12.31
CA LEU A 15 -1.72 12.15 -11.27
C LEU A 15 -2.05 13.60 -10.91
N GLY A 16 -1.27 14.56 -11.44
CA GLY A 16 -1.46 16.00 -11.23
C GLY A 16 -0.94 16.49 -9.87
N ASP A 17 -1.42 15.89 -8.80
CA ASP A 17 -1.06 16.24 -7.41
C ASP A 17 -0.43 15.05 -6.67
N LEU A 18 0.28 15.35 -5.57
CA LEU A 18 0.80 14.35 -4.64
C LEU A 18 -0.38 13.52 -4.07
N GLN A 19 -0.43 12.23 -4.41
CA GLN A 19 -1.50 11.33 -3.97
C GLN A 19 -1.03 10.44 -2.83
N ARG A 20 -1.84 10.31 -1.78
CA ARG A 20 -1.65 9.27 -0.78
C ARG A 20 -2.27 7.98 -1.30
N ILE A 21 -1.48 6.93 -1.40
CA ILE A 21 -1.92 5.64 -1.93
C ILE A 21 -2.44 4.73 -0.82
N GLY A 22 -1.82 4.77 0.35
CA GLY A 22 -2.04 3.72 1.35
C GLY A 22 -1.27 3.92 2.64
N THR A 23 -1.28 2.87 3.45
CA THR A 23 -0.57 2.79 4.72
C THR A 23 0.14 1.45 4.81
N LEU A 24 1.44 1.49 5.13
CA LEU A 24 2.25 0.32 5.42
C LEU A 24 2.38 0.16 6.94
N TYR A 25 2.02 -1.02 7.43
CA TYR A 25 2.11 -1.41 8.83
C TYR A 25 3.23 -2.42 8.98
N HIS A 26 4.13 -2.17 9.93
CA HIS A 26 5.09 -3.16 10.40
C HIS A 26 4.70 -3.61 11.81
N GLU A 27 4.23 -4.86 11.91
CA GLU A 27 3.75 -5.46 13.16
C GLU A 27 4.31 -6.88 13.31
N HIS A 28 5.07 -7.13 14.39
CA HIS A 28 5.63 -8.45 14.73
C HIS A 28 6.45 -9.12 13.60
N GLY A 29 7.22 -8.35 12.83
CA GLY A 29 8.00 -8.87 11.70
C GLY A 29 7.20 -9.04 10.41
N HIS A 30 5.90 -8.77 10.43
CA HIS A 30 5.08 -8.78 9.23
C HIS A 30 4.87 -7.38 8.69
N LEU A 31 5.02 -7.25 7.38
CA LEU A 31 4.61 -6.07 6.63
C LEU A 31 3.21 -6.30 6.08
N ARG A 32 2.35 -5.31 6.26
CA ARG A 32 0.99 -5.29 5.73
C ARG A 32 0.73 -3.96 5.08
N PHE A 33 0.25 -3.98 3.86
CA PHE A 33 -0.10 -2.78 3.13
C PHE A 33 -1.62 -2.69 2.96
N GLU A 34 -2.17 -1.51 3.17
CA GLU A 34 -3.57 -1.20 2.91
C GLU A 34 -3.66 -0.04 1.93
N TYR A 35 -4.38 -0.23 0.83
CA TYR A 35 -4.73 0.87 -0.06
C TYR A 35 -5.76 1.78 0.61
N LEU A 36 -5.65 3.08 0.36
CA LEU A 36 -6.71 4.03 0.73
C LEU A 36 -7.90 3.88 -0.19
N HIS A 37 -9.10 4.03 0.36
CA HIS A 37 -10.32 3.99 -0.43
C HIS A 37 -10.34 5.08 -1.49
N GLU A 38 -9.80 6.26 -1.17
CA GLU A 38 -9.63 7.38 -2.10
C GLU A 38 -8.74 7.00 -3.28
N TRP A 39 -7.65 6.25 -3.03
CA TRP A 39 -6.78 5.75 -4.08
C TRP A 39 -7.49 4.71 -4.94
N LEU A 40 -8.22 3.77 -4.34
CA LEU A 40 -8.95 2.74 -5.09
C LEU A 40 -10.02 3.31 -6.04
N ASN A 41 -10.58 4.47 -5.70
CA ASN A 41 -11.56 5.17 -6.55
C ASN A 41 -10.91 6.23 -7.47
N HIS A 42 -9.59 6.45 -7.35
CA HIS A 42 -8.90 7.43 -8.18
C HIS A 42 -8.83 6.91 -9.63
N PRO A 43 -9.13 7.73 -10.65
CA PRO A 43 -9.14 7.28 -12.05
C PRO A 43 -7.77 6.82 -12.56
N GLY A 44 -6.70 7.29 -11.93
CA GLY A 44 -5.31 6.87 -12.20
C GLY A 44 -4.80 5.78 -11.25
N CYS A 45 -5.67 5.03 -10.58
CA CYS A 45 -5.23 4.00 -9.63
C CYS A 45 -4.55 2.82 -10.32
N PHE A 46 -3.58 2.25 -9.63
CA PHE A 46 -2.88 1.03 -10.05
C PHE A 46 -2.26 0.33 -8.84
N ASN A 47 -1.88 -0.93 -9.02
CA ASN A 47 -1.13 -1.69 -8.03
C ASN A 47 0.29 -1.14 -7.88
N ILE A 48 0.72 -0.75 -6.68
CA ILE A 48 2.11 -0.31 -6.48
C ILE A 48 3.12 -1.44 -6.64
N ASP A 49 2.67 -2.67 -6.42
CA ASP A 49 3.45 -3.89 -6.54
C ASP A 49 2.56 -4.94 -7.25
N PRO A 50 3.05 -5.63 -8.29
CA PRO A 50 2.30 -6.68 -8.98
C PRO A 50 1.74 -7.76 -8.05
N ASP A 51 2.43 -8.05 -6.94
CA ASP A 51 2.04 -9.04 -5.93
C ASP A 51 1.04 -8.47 -4.92
N LEU A 52 0.88 -7.14 -4.84
CA LEU A 52 -0.13 -6.45 -4.04
C LEU A 52 -1.35 -6.13 -4.90
N SER A 53 -2.25 -7.10 -5.07
CA SER A 53 -3.53 -6.88 -5.75
C SER A 53 -4.34 -5.76 -5.10
N LEU A 54 -5.03 -4.93 -5.91
CA LEU A 54 -5.94 -3.83 -5.50
C LEU A 54 -7.14 -4.28 -4.64
N VAL A 55 -7.17 -5.54 -4.21
CA VAL A 55 -8.27 -6.09 -3.42
C VAL A 55 -8.03 -5.72 -1.96
N ASP A 56 -9.10 -5.32 -1.27
CA ASP A 56 -9.15 -4.88 0.14
C ASP A 56 -8.87 -6.03 1.15
N ILE A 57 -8.02 -6.98 0.77
CA ILE A 57 -7.76 -8.21 1.51
C ILE A 57 -6.29 -8.21 1.92
N LEU A 58 -6.12 -8.08 3.24
CA LEU A 58 -4.95 -8.42 4.07
C LEU A 58 -3.96 -9.34 3.33
N THR A 59 -3.08 -8.74 2.53
CA THR A 59 -2.10 -9.51 1.78
C THR A 59 -1.03 -9.92 2.79
N HIS A 60 -1.13 -11.13 3.32
CA HIS A 60 -0.01 -11.78 3.99
C HIS A 60 1.09 -11.95 2.94
N LEU A 61 2.03 -11.01 2.92
CA LEU A 61 3.31 -11.21 2.24
C LEU A 61 3.96 -12.43 2.93
N LYS A 62 3.91 -13.58 2.26
CA LYS A 62 4.70 -14.74 2.67
C LYS A 62 6.16 -14.34 2.51
N GLU A 63 6.85 -14.19 3.63
CA GLU A 63 8.31 -14.15 3.62
C GLU A 63 8.81 -15.44 2.95
N GLY A 64 9.60 -15.25 1.90
CA GLY A 64 10.16 -16.32 1.09
C GLY A 64 11.15 -17.16 1.89
N ASP A 65 11.14 -18.45 1.56
CA ASP A 65 12.06 -19.49 2.03
C ASP A 65 13.53 -19.04 2.01
N SER A 66 14.27 -19.46 3.03
CA SER A 66 15.72 -19.69 3.00
C SER A 66 16.06 -20.89 3.88
#